data_AF-A0A3R7CV63-F1
#
_entry.id   AF-A0A3R7CV63-F1
#
_cell.length_a   1.000
_cell.length_b   1.000
_cell.length_c   1.000
_cell.angle_alpha   90.00
_cell.angle_beta   90.00
_cell.angle_gamma   90.00
#
_symmetry.space_group_name_H-M   'P 1'
#
loop_
_entity.id
_entity.type
_entity.pdbx_description
1 polymer ?
#
loop_
_entity_poly.entity_id
_entity_poly.type
_entity_poly.pdbx_seq_one_letter_code
_entity_poly.pdbx_strand_id
1 'polypeptide(L)'
;MPIIAYNFNQLSLVGIIANLFLLWTMPFVMIGGIIGIGAGLIVPVFGQIILLAPGILLTYFLTIVELFAGIPRASIKLGETTLLLWIGYYMVITGILISIKIKSESAKIKTY
;
A
#
# COMPACT_ATOMS: atom_id res chain seq x y z
N MET A 1 1.59 9.74 -8.45
CA MET A 1 2.61 9.51 -7.41
C MET A 1 3.72 10.59 -7.34
N PRO A 2 3.45 11.92 -7.24
CA PRO A 2 4.49 12.88 -6.80
C PRO A 2 4.17 13.63 -5.49
N ILE A 3 2.89 13.79 -5.14
CA ILE A 3 2.46 14.61 -3.99
C ILE A 3 2.70 13.94 -2.63
N ILE A 4 2.59 12.60 -2.57
CA ILE A 4 2.77 11.84 -1.32
C ILE A 4 4.26 11.83 -0.92
N ALA A 5 5.16 11.66 -1.88
CA ALA A 5 6.60 11.66 -1.62
C ALA A 5 7.10 13.04 -1.16
N TYR A 6 6.55 14.13 -1.71
CA TYR A 6 6.95 15.49 -1.39
C TYR A 6 6.43 15.97 -0.02
N ASN A 7 5.21 15.57 0.37
CA ASN A 7 4.62 16.05 1.63
C ASN A 7 4.99 15.20 2.84
N PHE A 8 5.17 13.88 2.68
CA PHE A 8 5.24 13.00 3.85
C PHE A 8 6.66 12.66 4.30
N ASN A 9 7.70 12.90 3.49
CA ASN A 9 9.11 12.58 3.82
C ASN A 9 9.30 11.15 4.43
N GLN A 10 8.35 10.26 4.12
CA GLN A 10 8.23 8.93 4.71
C GLN A 10 7.75 8.00 3.60
N LEU A 11 8.69 7.27 3.02
CA LEU A 11 8.37 6.06 2.26
C LEU A 11 8.27 4.92 3.24
N SER A 12 7.07 4.71 3.76
CA SER A 12 6.77 3.49 4.48
C SER A 12 6.68 2.36 3.44
N LEU A 13 7.78 1.63 3.24
CA LEU A 13 7.77 0.32 2.55
C LEU A 13 6.69 -0.58 3.16
N VAL A 14 6.52 -0.47 4.48
CA VAL A 14 5.44 -1.11 5.24
C VAL A 14 4.07 -0.58 4.81
N GLY A 15 3.92 0.70 4.53
CA GLY A 15 2.69 1.29 3.98
C GLY A 15 2.34 0.78 2.57
N ILE A 16 3.31 0.41 1.73
CA ILE A 16 3.02 -0.19 0.41
C ILE A 16 2.44 -1.60 0.61
N ILE A 17 3.08 -2.42 1.43
CA ILE A 17 2.65 -3.78 1.73
C ILE A 17 1.32 -3.77 2.48
N ALA A 18 1.19 -2.93 3.50
CA ALA A 18 -0.05 -2.75 4.25
C ALA A 18 -1.18 -2.31 3.32
N ASN A 19 -0.97 -1.31 2.46
CA ASN A 19 -2.00 -0.90 1.50
C ASN A 19 -2.43 -2.05 0.57
N LEU A 20 -1.52 -2.93 0.14
CA LEU A 20 -1.91 -4.09 -0.68
C LEU A 20 -2.90 -5.02 0.07
N PHE A 21 -2.65 -5.27 1.35
CA PHE A 21 -3.53 -6.10 2.19
C PHE A 21 -4.77 -5.38 2.70
N LEU A 22 -4.76 -4.05 2.72
CA LEU A 22 -5.84 -3.25 3.29
C LEU A 22 -6.82 -2.76 2.22
N LEU A 23 -6.35 -2.36 1.03
CA LEU A 23 -7.18 -1.71 0.01
C LEU A 23 -8.32 -2.60 -0.48
N TRP A 24 -8.12 -3.91 -0.57
CA TRP A 24 -9.14 -4.83 -1.08
C TRP A 24 -10.33 -4.98 -0.11
N THR A 25 -10.12 -4.76 1.19
CA THR A 25 -11.19 -4.85 2.19
C THR A 25 -12.08 -3.60 2.23
N MET A 26 -11.55 -2.44 1.84
CA MET A 26 -12.21 -1.15 1.96
C MET A 26 -13.53 -1.02 1.18
N PRO A 27 -13.63 -1.46 -0.09
CA PRO A 27 -14.90 -1.40 -0.83
C PRO A 27 -16.03 -2.16 -0.13
N PHE A 28 -15.74 -3.32 0.44
CA PHE A 28 -16.73 -4.14 1.14
C PHE A 28 -17.19 -3.49 2.45
N VAL A 29 -16.26 -2.90 3.20
CA VAL A 29 -16.58 -2.14 4.42
C VAL A 29 -17.43 -0.92 4.09
N MET A 30 -17.10 -0.18 3.03
CA MET A 30 -17.85 1.01 2.62
C MET A 30 -19.27 0.66 2.17
N ILE A 31 -19.42 -0.33 1.28
CA ILE A 31 -20.75 -0.73 0.79
C ILE A 31 -21.59 -1.30 1.93
N GLY A 32 -21.01 -2.22 2.71
CA GLY A 32 -21.69 -2.80 3.87
C GLY A 32 -22.07 -1.77 4.92
N GLY A 33 -21.20 -0.77 5.15
CA GLY A 33 -21.45 0.35 6.06
C GLY A 33 -22.62 1.22 5.61
N ILE A 34 -22.67 1.60 4.32
CA ILE A 34 -23.78 2.40 3.77
C ILE A 34 -25.11 1.65 3.90
N ILE A 35 -25.14 0.37 3.51
CA ILE A 35 -26.35 -0.45 3.60
C ILE A 35 -26.77 -0.64 5.06
N GLY A 36 -25.82 -0.92 5.96
CA GLY A 36 -26.08 -1.14 7.37
C GLY A 36 -26.58 0.11 8.09
N ILE A 37 -25.98 1.27 7.84
CA ILE A 37 -26.44 2.56 8.39
C ILE A 37 -27.82 2.91 7.81
N GLY A 38 -28.02 2.73 6.50
CA GLY A 38 -29.31 2.99 5.85
C GLY A 38 -30.45 2.14 6.42
N ALA A 39 -30.21 0.84 6.61
CA ALA A 39 -31.17 -0.06 7.25
C ALA A 39 -31.38 0.27 8.73
N GLY A 40 -30.31 0.62 9.45
CA GLY A 40 -30.36 1.01 10.87
C GLY A 40 -31.15 2.28 11.14
N LEU A 41 -31.17 3.21 10.19
CA LEU A 41 -31.96 4.44 10.29
C LEU A 41 -33.47 4.18 10.29
N ILE A 42 -33.91 3.15 9.53
CA ILE A 42 -35.32 2.75 9.46
C ILE A 42 -35.66 1.84 10.64
N VAL A 43 -34.81 0.85 10.89
CA VAL A 43 -34.99 -0.13 11.97
C VAL A 43 -33.62 -0.45 12.59
N PRO A 44 -33.37 -0.02 13.84
CA PRO A 44 -32.05 -0.16 14.48
C PRO A 44 -31.51 -1.60 14.51
N VAL A 45 -32.38 -2.58 14.72
CA VAL A 45 -32.01 -4.00 14.80
C VAL A 45 -31.43 -4.53 13.48
N PHE A 46 -31.98 -4.14 12.33
CA PHE A 46 -31.45 -4.56 11.03
C PHE A 46 -30.09 -3.92 10.75
N GLY A 47 -29.89 -2.67 11.17
CA GLY A 47 -28.58 -2.03 11.08
C GLY A 47 -27.51 -2.79 11.85
N GLN A 48 -27.81 -3.22 13.08
CA GLN A 48 -26.87 -4.02 13.90
C GLN A 48 -26.50 -5.34 13.22
N ILE A 49 -27.48 -6.06 12.67
CA ILE A 49 -27.24 -7.34 12.00
C ILE A 49 -26.38 -7.14 10.75
N ILE A 50 -26.69 -6.13 9.94
CA ILE A 50 -25.96 -5.87 8.70
C ILE A 50 -24.55 -5.35 8.98
N LEU A 51 -24.37 -4.52 10.01
CA LEU A 51 -23.07 -3.95 10.39
C LEU A 51 -22.11 -4.96 11.03
N LEU A 52 -22.59 -6.13 11.46
CA LEU A 52 -21.70 -7.21 11.95
C LEU A 52 -20.68 -7.64 10.88
N ALA A 53 -21.12 -7.83 9.64
CA ALA A 53 -20.25 -8.25 8.55
C ALA A 53 -19.11 -7.25 8.25
N PRO A 54 -19.36 -5.96 7.96
CA PRO A 54 -18.30 -4.98 7.78
C PRO A 54 -17.51 -4.72 9.08
N GLY A 55 -18.12 -4.91 10.26
CA GLY A 55 -17.43 -4.81 11.55
C GLY A 55 -16.30 -5.82 11.71
N ILE A 56 -16.49 -7.06 11.24
CA ILE A 56 -15.43 -8.09 11.23
C ILE A 56 -14.27 -7.66 10.32
N LEU A 57 -14.58 -7.20 9.11
CA LEU A 57 -13.56 -6.73 8.15
C LEU A 57 -12.82 -5.50 8.70
N LEU A 58 -13.53 -4.60 9.37
CA LEU A 58 -12.93 -3.43 10.00
C LEU A 58 -12.01 -3.82 11.17
N THR A 59 -12.40 -4.82 11.97
CA THR A 59 -11.55 -5.35 13.04
C THR A 59 -10.28 -5.97 12.47
N TYR A 60 -10.39 -6.74 11.39
CA TYR A 60 -9.23 -7.25 10.65
C TYR A 60 -8.33 -6.10 10.15
N PHE A 61 -8.93 -5.09 9.51
CA PHE A 61 -8.21 -3.91 9.02
C PHE A 61 -7.41 -3.23 10.14
N LEU A 62 -8.06 -2.97 11.29
CA LEU A 62 -7.44 -2.34 12.44
C LEU A 62 -6.32 -3.20 13.03
N THR A 63 -6.54 -4.52 13.15
CA THR A 63 -5.51 -5.45 13.66
C THR A 63 -4.27 -5.43 12.79
N ILE A 64 -4.44 -5.42 11.46
CA ILE A 64 -3.32 -5.35 10.52
C ILE A 64 -2.61 -4.01 10.62
N VAL A 65 -3.35 -2.90 10.69
CA VAL A 65 -2.77 -1.56 10.87
C VAL A 65 -1.99 -1.46 12.17
N GLU A 66 -2.55 -1.94 13.29
CA GLU A 66 -1.89 -1.94 14.60
C GLU A 66 -0.66 -2.84 14.62
N LEU A 67 -0.71 -4.01 13.98
CA LEU A 67 0.43 -4.92 13.83
C LEU A 67 1.56 -4.23 13.08
N PHE A 68 1.26 -3.52 11.99
CA PHE A 68 2.26 -2.78 11.22
C PHE A 68 2.71 -1.48 11.92
N ALA A 69 1.85 -0.85 12.71
CA ALA A 69 2.16 0.36 13.48
C ALA A 69 3.02 0.06 14.72
N GLY A 70 2.87 -1.13 15.32
CA GLY A 70 3.63 -1.57 16.49
C GLY A 70 5.10 -1.90 16.20
N ILE A 71 5.52 -1.91 14.92
CA ILE A 71 6.92 -2.18 14.54
C ILE A 71 7.75 -0.89 14.77
N PRO A 72 8.61 -0.81 15.81
CA PRO A 72 9.24 0.45 16.26
C PRO A 72 10.32 1.03 15.32
N ARG A 73 10.44 0.53 14.10
CA ARG A 73 11.42 0.93 13.07
C ARG A 73 10.87 0.82 11.63
N ALA A 74 9.55 0.66 11.45
CA ALA A 74 8.92 0.47 10.13
C ALA A 74 8.86 1.75 9.28
N SER A 75 8.71 2.90 9.94
CA SER A 75 8.90 4.21 9.33
C SER A 75 10.31 4.69 9.67
N ILE A 76 11.27 4.39 8.79
CA ILE A 76 12.53 5.13 8.79
C ILE A 76 12.12 6.58 8.48
N LYS A 77 12.16 7.46 9.50
CA LYS A 77 12.18 8.90 9.26
C LYS A 77 13.42 9.11 8.40
N LEU A 78 13.25 9.26 7.09
CA LEU A 78 14.29 9.73 6.20
C LEU A 78 14.53 11.21 6.56
N GLY A 79 15.20 11.42 7.69
CA GLY A 79 15.77 12.70 8.07
C GLY A 79 16.83 13.05 7.03
N GLU A 80 16.44 13.94 6.11
CA GLU A 80 17.27 14.84 5.31
C GLU A 80 18.40 14.24 4.43
N THR A 81 18.71 12.96 4.52
CA THR A 81 19.86 12.34 3.81
C THR A 81 19.41 11.65 2.52
N THR A 82 18.62 12.38 1.74
CA THR A 82 17.67 11.78 0.77
C THR A 82 17.86 12.33 -0.64
N LEU A 83 19.09 12.67 -1.03
CA LEU A 83 19.44 12.93 -2.44
C LEU A 83 20.37 11.84 -2.97
N LEU A 84 21.39 11.47 -2.20
CA LEU A 84 22.39 10.47 -2.60
C LEU A 84 21.81 9.06 -2.70
N LEU A 85 20.90 8.68 -1.79
CA LEU A 85 20.21 7.38 -1.81
C LEU A 85 19.25 7.24 -3.00
N TRP A 86 18.60 8.33 -3.42
CA TRP A 86 17.74 8.31 -4.61
C TRP A 86 18.55 8.24 -5.89
N ILE A 87 19.66 8.97 -5.97
CA ILE A 87 20.61 8.86 -7.08
C ILE A 87 21.14 7.43 -7.19
N GLY A 88 21.50 6.80 -6.06
CA GLY A 88 21.92 5.40 -6.02
C GLY A 88 20.82 4.43 -6.49
N TYR A 89 19.59 4.59 -6.01
CA TYR A 89 18.47 3.73 -6.41
C TYR A 89 18.15 3.84 -7.91
N TYR A 90 18.10 5.05 -8.46
CA TYR A 90 17.89 5.26 -9.89
C TYR A 90 19.09 4.79 -10.72
N MET A 91 20.33 4.88 -10.22
CA MET A 91 21.50 4.27 -10.89
C MET A 91 21.42 2.76 -10.95
N VAL A 92 20.98 2.09 -9.87
CA VAL A 92 20.87 0.63 -9.85
C VAL A 92 19.79 0.16 -10.83
N ILE A 93 18.62 0.81 -10.83
CA ILE A 93 17.55 0.47 -11.78
C ILE A 93 17.98 0.71 -13.22
N THR A 94 18.59 1.86 -13.52
CA THR A 94 19.07 2.15 -14.88
C THR A 94 20.20 1.20 -15.30
N GLY A 95 21.12 0.85 -14.39
CA GLY A 95 22.18 -0.13 -14.63
C GLY A 95 21.64 -1.53 -14.93
N ILE A 96 20.60 -1.98 -14.20
CA ILE A 96 19.93 -3.26 -14.46
C ILE A 96 19.22 -3.24 -15.82
N LEU A 97 18.49 -2.17 -16.13
CA LEU A 97 17.80 -2.03 -17.42
C LEU A 97 18.79 -2.01 -18.60
N ILE A 98 19.91 -1.32 -18.47
CA ILE A 98 20.97 -1.30 -19.48
C ILE A 98 21.58 -2.70 -19.64
N SER A 99 21.85 -3.40 -18.54
CA SER A 99 22.41 -4.76 -18.58
C SER A 99 21.47 -5.76 -19.27
N ILE A 100 20.16 -5.62 -19.05
CA ILE A 100 19.13 -6.42 -19.74
C ILE A 100 19.07 -6.05 -21.23
N LYS A 101 19.16 -4.76 -21.56
CA LYS A 101 19.17 -4.29 -22.96
C LYS A 101 20.39 -4.79 -23.73
N ILE A 102 21.60 -4.68 -23.15
CA ILE A 102 22.86 -5.15 -23.74
C ILE A 102 22.82 -6.67 -23.96
N LYS A 103 22.28 -7.43 -23.00
CA LYS A 103 22.14 -8.89 -23.13
C LYS A 103 21.12 -9.28 -24.21
N SER A 104 20.06 -8.49 -24.37
CA SER A 104 19.03 -8.68 -25.40
C SER A 104 19.53 -8.34 -26.82
N GLU A 105 20.32 -7.28 -26.98
CA GLU A 105 20.95 -6.92 -28.25
C GLU A 105 22.06 -7.91 -28.66
N SER A 106 22.86 -8.38 -27.70
CA SER A 106 23.90 -9.39 -27.95
C SER A 106 23.34 -10.77 -28.33
N ALA A 107 22.12 -11.10 -27.89
CA ALA A 107 21.43 -12.34 -28.26
C ALA A 107 20.84 -12.30 -29.68
N LYS A 108 20.57 -11.11 -30.24
CA LYS A 108 20.07 -10.96 -31.62
C LYS A 108 21.18 -11.01 -32.68
N ILE A 109 22.41 -10.64 -32.33
CA ILE A 109 23.54 -10.59 -33.28
C ILE A 109 24.14 -11.99 -33.55
N LYS A 110 23.91 -12.96 -32.67
CA LYS A 110 24.46 -14.33 -32.79
C LYS A 110 23.65 -15.29 -33.67
N THR A 111 22.60 -14.79 -34.34
CA THR A 111 21.65 -15.57 -35.15
C THR A 111 21.68 -15.18 -36.64
N TYR A 112 22.70 -14.43 -37.08
CA TYR A 112 22.99 -14.16 -38.49
C TYR A 112 24.27 -14.86 -38.92
#